data_AF-A0A7S0IWT8-F1
#
_entry.id   AF-A0A7S0IWT8-F1
#
_cell.length_a   1.000
_cell.length_b   1.000
_cell.length_c   1.000
_cell.angle_alpha   90.00
_cell.angle_beta   90.00
_cell.angle_gamma   90.00
#
_symmetry.space_group_name_H-M   'P 1'
#
loop_
_entity.id
_entity.type
_entity.pdbx_description
1 polymer ?
#
loop_
_entity_poly.entity_id
_entity_poly.type
_entity_poly.pdbx_seq_one_letter_code
_entity_poly.pdbx_strand_id
1 'polypeptide(L)'
;VYVLMAGPSPSLDFWWIKPMASNKNALEAQTLDRHSKGEHKNDPGRSRALYAQFSDLFAVGDNATAAERSLKAGGGLLRFEVRSEGPSSRALILSGADRYYVYLIWQEDWTSNPFARSKYIKGKLLYQRDPTESRFFARPYAYRDGVLSIPPGAELEQEIHSLMPPNSIGKWCLAD
;
A
#
# COMPACT_ATOMS: atom_id res chain seq x y z
N VAL A 1 -21.86 13.59 -32.36
CA VAL A 1 -20.92 12.56 -31.87
C VAL A 1 -20.05 13.20 -30.81
N TYR A 2 -20.34 12.98 -29.53
CA TYR A 2 -19.47 13.47 -28.46
C TYR A 2 -18.34 12.46 -28.26
N VAL A 3 -17.12 12.87 -28.61
CA VAL A 3 -15.93 12.12 -28.23
C VAL A 3 -15.71 12.38 -26.75
N LEU A 4 -16.03 11.40 -25.90
CA LEU A 4 -15.54 11.37 -24.54
C LEU A 4 -14.01 11.36 -24.64
N MET A 5 -13.38 12.51 -24.43
CA MET A 5 -11.94 12.60 -24.21
C MET A 5 -11.66 11.70 -23.01
N ALA A 6 -11.10 10.51 -23.25
CA ALA A 6 -10.63 9.65 -22.19
C ALA A 6 -9.60 10.45 -21.39
N GLY A 7 -9.96 10.83 -20.17
CA GLY A 7 -9.03 11.46 -19.26
C GLY A 7 -7.79 10.57 -19.06
N PRO A 8 -6.68 11.11 -18.58
CA PRO A 8 -5.53 10.29 -18.23
C PRO A 8 -5.97 9.16 -17.31
N SER A 9 -5.48 7.95 -17.57
CA SER A 9 -5.78 6.79 -16.74
C SER A 9 -5.47 7.10 -15.27
N PRO A 10 -6.30 6.65 -14.32
CA PRO A 10 -6.12 6.98 -12.92
C PRO A 10 -4.73 6.52 -12.44
N SER A 11 -3.91 7.46 -11.98
CA SER A 11 -2.58 7.19 -11.41
C SER A 11 -2.68 7.17 -9.89
N LEU A 12 -2.13 6.13 -9.25
CA LEU A 12 -2.00 6.08 -7.80
C LEU A 12 -0.78 6.91 -7.36
N ASP A 13 -0.96 7.78 -6.36
CA ASP A 13 0.13 8.56 -5.75
C ASP A 13 0.35 8.11 -4.31
N PHE A 14 1.50 8.45 -3.75
CA PHE A 14 1.84 8.14 -2.36
C PHE A 14 2.69 9.24 -1.72
N TRP A 15 2.59 9.32 -0.40
CA TRP A 15 3.35 10.24 0.45
C TRP A 15 3.54 9.65 1.84
N TRP A 16 4.39 10.29 2.64
CA TRP A 16 4.69 9.83 3.98
C TRP A 16 3.66 10.35 4.98
N ILE A 17 3.16 9.47 5.84
CA ILE A 17 2.45 9.90 7.05
C ILE A 17 3.48 9.86 8.18
N LYS A 18 3.67 10.99 8.87
CA LYS A 18 4.72 11.14 9.88
C LYS A 18 4.16 10.96 11.29
N PRO A 19 4.96 10.47 12.25
CA PRO A 19 4.64 10.58 13.66
C PRO A 19 4.77 12.03 14.16
N MET A 20 4.06 12.39 15.22
CA MET A 20 4.22 13.66 15.90
C MET A 20 5.62 13.75 16.54
N ALA A 21 6.29 14.89 16.38
CA ALA A 21 7.62 15.11 16.95
C ALA A 21 7.64 14.97 18.49
N SER A 22 6.57 15.44 19.17
CA SER A 22 6.40 15.37 20.62
C SER A 22 5.93 14.01 21.12
N ASN A 23 5.34 13.19 20.25
CA ASN A 23 4.79 11.89 20.61
C ASN A 23 4.93 10.92 19.43
N LYS A 24 5.99 10.11 19.43
CA LYS A 24 6.27 9.12 18.37
C LYS A 24 5.19 8.06 18.20
N ASN A 25 4.29 7.95 19.17
CA ASN A 25 3.16 7.01 19.20
C ASN A 25 1.87 7.62 18.64
N ALA A 26 1.89 8.88 18.21
CA ALA A 26 0.79 9.55 17.55
C ALA A 26 1.23 9.98 16.15
N LEU A 27 0.30 10.03 15.20
CA LEU A 27 0.57 10.54 13.85
C LEU A 27 0.30 12.04 13.80
N GLU A 28 1.12 12.74 13.02
CA GLU A 28 0.96 14.15 12.73
C GLU A 28 -0.17 14.31 11.71
N ALA A 29 -1.36 14.72 12.17
CA ALA A 29 -2.58 14.79 11.36
C ALA A 29 -2.41 15.65 10.09
N GLN A 30 -1.57 16.68 10.16
CA GLN A 30 -1.21 17.55 9.04
C GLN A 30 -0.41 16.85 7.94
N THR A 31 0.00 15.60 8.14
CA THR A 31 0.68 14.78 7.12
C THR A 31 -0.22 13.70 6.51
N LEU A 32 -1.51 13.70 6.85
CA LEU A 32 -2.50 12.83 6.22
C LEU A 32 -2.70 13.19 4.75
N ASP A 33 -2.71 14.48 4.42
CA ASP A 33 -2.75 14.97 3.05
C ASP A 33 -1.34 15.13 2.47
N ARG A 34 -1.23 15.16 1.14
CA ARG A 34 0.06 15.36 0.46
C ARG A 34 0.47 16.84 0.47
N HIS A 35 1.65 17.11 1.04
CA HIS A 35 2.31 18.41 1.06
C HIS A 35 3.69 18.34 0.40
N SER A 36 3.91 19.14 -0.64
CA SER A 36 5.20 19.22 -1.35
C SER A 36 6.15 20.30 -0.83
N LYS A 37 5.66 21.17 0.06
CA LYS A 37 6.37 22.34 0.62
C LYS A 37 5.90 22.60 2.06
N GLY A 38 6.66 23.41 2.80
CA GLY A 38 6.32 23.82 4.16
C GLY A 38 6.77 22.84 5.25
N GLU A 39 6.38 23.14 6.49
CA GLU A 39 6.75 22.40 7.71
C GLU A 39 6.31 20.92 7.65
N HIS A 40 5.09 20.68 7.21
CA HIS A 40 4.51 19.33 7.11
C HIS A 40 4.81 18.63 5.76
N LYS A 41 5.83 19.09 5.02
CA LYS A 41 6.24 18.49 3.73
C LYS A 41 6.44 16.98 3.88
N ASN A 42 5.71 16.20 3.11
CA ASN A 42 5.70 14.74 3.21
C ASN A 42 5.73 14.04 1.85
N ASP A 43 5.97 14.76 0.75
CA ASP A 43 6.23 14.13 -0.53
C ASP A 43 7.49 13.23 -0.45
N PRO A 44 7.52 12.10 -1.19
CA PRO A 44 8.60 11.13 -1.07
C PRO A 44 9.94 11.60 -1.64
N GLY A 45 10.01 12.70 -2.38
CA GLY A 45 11.26 13.22 -2.97
C GLY A 45 12.09 12.13 -3.67
N ARG A 46 13.36 11.98 -3.25
CA ARG A 46 14.30 10.97 -3.78
C ARG A 46 13.87 9.52 -3.49
N SER A 47 13.14 9.29 -2.40
CA SER A 47 12.65 7.94 -2.06
C SER A 47 11.55 7.47 -3.00
N ARG A 48 10.99 8.36 -3.84
CA ARG A 48 9.95 7.99 -4.82
C ARG A 48 10.38 6.82 -5.69
N ALA A 49 11.62 6.82 -6.20
CA ALA A 49 12.10 5.75 -7.08
C ALA A 49 12.10 4.36 -6.41
N LEU A 50 12.27 4.30 -5.09
CA LEU A 50 12.28 3.04 -4.34
C LEU A 50 10.86 2.52 -4.07
N TYR A 51 9.93 3.42 -3.76
CA TYR A 51 8.58 3.05 -3.32
C TYR A 51 7.52 3.14 -4.41
N ALA A 52 7.84 3.77 -5.55
CA ALA A 52 6.98 3.79 -6.73
C ALA A 52 6.59 2.38 -7.16
N GLN A 53 7.44 1.38 -6.92
CA GLN A 53 7.12 -0.02 -7.19
C GLN A 53 5.81 -0.49 -6.57
N PHE A 54 5.38 0.07 -5.42
CA PHE A 54 4.08 -0.26 -4.82
C PHE A 54 2.91 0.44 -5.51
N SER A 55 3.04 1.73 -5.83
CA SER A 55 2.00 2.46 -6.57
C SER A 55 1.86 1.93 -7.99
N ASP A 56 2.97 1.50 -8.59
CA ASP A 56 3.04 0.94 -9.94
C ASP A 56 2.32 -0.41 -10.03
N LEU A 57 2.14 -1.15 -8.92
CA LEU A 57 1.32 -2.37 -8.89
C LEU A 57 -0.12 -2.07 -9.32
N PHE A 58 -0.60 -0.89 -8.95
CA PHE A 58 -1.96 -0.40 -9.20
C PHE A 58 -2.05 0.50 -10.43
N ALA A 59 -0.97 0.61 -11.22
CA ALA A 59 -1.00 1.42 -12.43
C ALA A 59 -2.05 0.85 -13.40
N VAL A 60 -3.21 1.51 -13.46
CA VAL A 60 -4.26 1.18 -14.41
C VAL A 60 -3.84 1.77 -15.76
N GLY A 61 -3.54 0.90 -16.72
CA GLY A 61 -3.36 1.28 -18.11
C GLY A 61 -3.97 0.22 -19.01
N ASP A 62 -4.57 0.64 -20.11
CA ASP A 62 -5.18 -0.23 -21.14
C ASP A 62 -4.15 -1.08 -21.92
N ASN A 63 -2.90 -1.10 -21.49
CA ASN A 63 -1.83 -1.81 -22.16
C ASN A 63 -1.55 -3.13 -21.46
N ALA A 64 -1.55 -4.23 -22.21
CA ALA A 64 -1.26 -5.60 -21.73
C ALA A 64 0.02 -5.69 -20.86
N THR A 65 0.98 -4.79 -21.07
CA THR A 65 2.21 -4.66 -20.30
C THR A 65 2.03 -4.23 -18.84
N ALA A 66 0.94 -3.52 -18.50
CA ALA A 66 0.61 -3.19 -17.11
C ALA A 66 0.09 -4.44 -16.38
N ALA A 67 -0.86 -5.15 -17.00
CA ALA A 67 -1.42 -6.39 -16.46
C ALA A 67 -0.34 -7.48 -16.26
N GLU A 68 0.58 -7.64 -17.22
CA GLU A 68 1.71 -8.57 -17.09
C GLU A 68 2.66 -8.20 -15.94
N ARG A 69 2.92 -6.91 -15.73
CA ARG A 69 3.75 -6.43 -14.62
C ARG A 69 3.08 -6.69 -13.28
N SER A 70 1.80 -6.38 -13.15
CA SER A 70 1.02 -6.65 -11.94
C SER A 70 0.95 -8.15 -11.65
N LEU A 71 0.78 -9.01 -12.65
CA LEU A 71 0.77 -10.47 -12.48
C LEU A 71 2.12 -11.01 -12.00
N LYS A 72 3.23 -10.56 -12.60
CA LYS A 72 4.57 -10.92 -12.15
C LYS A 72 4.84 -10.43 -10.74
N ALA A 73 4.43 -9.21 -10.43
CA ALA A 73 4.61 -8.62 -9.11
C ALA A 73 3.75 -9.31 -8.04
N GLY A 74 2.66 -9.98 -8.41
CA GLY A 74 1.89 -10.83 -7.50
C GLY A 74 2.37 -12.28 -7.42
N GLY A 75 3.49 -12.64 -8.08
CA GLY A 75 3.94 -14.02 -8.18
C GLY A 75 2.93 -14.94 -8.88
N GLY A 76 2.04 -14.38 -9.70
CA GLY A 76 0.90 -15.09 -10.30
C GLY A 76 -0.29 -15.34 -9.34
N LEU A 77 -0.17 -14.96 -8.07
CA LEU A 77 -1.19 -15.20 -7.03
C LEU A 77 -2.02 -13.96 -6.70
N LEU A 78 -1.43 -12.77 -6.86
CA LEU A 78 -2.11 -11.50 -6.58
C LEU A 78 -2.50 -10.77 -7.85
N ARG A 79 -3.69 -10.16 -7.84
CA ARG A 79 -4.13 -9.18 -8.85
C ARG A 79 -4.33 -7.82 -8.19
N PHE A 80 -4.02 -6.77 -8.93
CA PHE A 80 -4.03 -5.39 -8.45
C PHE A 80 -4.97 -4.56 -9.30
N GLU A 81 -5.85 -3.79 -8.65
CA GLU A 81 -6.88 -2.99 -9.30
C GLU A 81 -7.02 -1.63 -8.59
N VAL A 82 -7.53 -0.64 -9.32
CA VAL A 82 -8.08 0.57 -8.73
C VAL A 82 -9.58 0.55 -8.97
N ARG A 83 -10.37 0.53 -7.90
CA ARG A 83 -11.84 0.44 -7.97
C ARG A 83 -12.47 1.73 -7.46
N SER A 84 -13.46 2.24 -8.21
CA SER A 84 -14.28 3.36 -7.75
C SER A 84 -15.30 2.87 -6.74
N GLU A 85 -15.27 3.44 -5.54
CA GLU A 85 -16.15 3.16 -4.42
C GLU A 85 -16.76 4.49 -3.95
N GLY A 86 -17.94 4.81 -4.46
CA GLY A 86 -18.58 6.12 -4.26
C GLY A 86 -17.78 7.28 -4.90
N PRO A 87 -17.51 8.38 -4.19
CA PRO A 87 -16.79 9.53 -4.74
C PRO A 87 -15.26 9.33 -4.80
N SER A 88 -14.74 8.18 -4.38
CA SER A 88 -13.31 7.94 -4.24
C SER A 88 -12.88 6.68 -4.99
N SER A 89 -11.63 6.67 -5.45
CA SER A 89 -10.99 5.46 -5.99
C SER A 89 -10.11 4.83 -4.92
N ARG A 90 -10.08 3.49 -4.87
CA ARG A 90 -9.34 2.72 -3.87
C ARG A 90 -8.45 1.68 -4.53
N ALA A 91 -7.27 1.50 -3.97
CA ALA A 91 -6.39 0.38 -4.30
C ALA A 91 -7.01 -0.92 -3.79
N LEU A 92 -7.08 -1.93 -4.65
CA LEU A 92 -7.64 -3.24 -4.36
C LEU A 92 -6.63 -4.32 -4.74
N ILE A 93 -6.26 -5.15 -3.77
CA ILE A 93 -5.51 -6.38 -4.03
C ILE A 93 -6.50 -7.55 -3.95
N LEU A 94 -6.36 -8.51 -4.86
CA LEU A 94 -7.15 -9.74 -4.90
C LEU A 94 -6.21 -10.94 -4.75
N SER A 95 -6.58 -11.88 -3.89
CA SER A 95 -5.85 -13.14 -3.68
C SER A 95 -6.84 -14.28 -3.59
N GLY A 96 -7.09 -14.97 -4.71
CA GLY A 96 -8.16 -15.96 -4.79
C GLY A 96 -9.54 -15.32 -4.53
N ALA A 97 -10.20 -15.73 -3.43
CA ALA A 97 -11.49 -15.16 -3.01
C ALA A 97 -11.35 -13.92 -2.11
N ASP A 98 -10.16 -13.66 -1.57
CA ASP A 98 -9.93 -12.55 -0.65
C ASP A 98 -9.79 -11.22 -1.39
N ARG A 99 -10.29 -10.16 -0.75
CA ARG A 99 -10.25 -8.78 -1.23
C ARG A 99 -9.63 -7.87 -0.17
N TYR A 100 -8.65 -7.09 -0.58
CA TYR A 100 -7.95 -6.15 0.28
C TYR A 100 -8.10 -4.73 -0.28
N TYR A 101 -9.10 -3.99 0.19
CA TYR A 101 -9.21 -2.57 -0.10
C TYR A 101 -8.18 -1.82 0.73
N VAL A 102 -7.00 -1.61 0.15
CA VAL A 102 -5.82 -1.07 0.84
C VAL A 102 -6.06 0.38 1.22
N TYR A 103 -5.84 0.70 2.49
CA TYR A 103 -5.85 2.08 2.98
C TYR A 103 -4.46 2.55 3.42
N LEU A 104 -3.62 1.64 3.95
CA LEU A 104 -2.26 1.97 4.38
C LEU A 104 -1.33 0.77 4.17
N ILE A 105 -0.12 1.05 3.70
CA ILE A 105 1.00 0.09 3.68
C ILE A 105 1.96 0.52 4.79
N TRP A 106 2.00 -0.25 5.87
CA TRP A 106 2.90 0.00 7.00
C TRP A 106 4.20 -0.78 6.79
N GLN A 107 5.35 -0.13 6.85
CA GLN A 107 6.67 -0.75 6.67
C GLN A 107 7.36 -0.92 8.02
N GLU A 108 7.89 -2.12 8.28
CA GLU A 108 8.53 -2.45 9.56
C GLU A 108 9.99 -2.87 9.40
N ASP A 109 10.32 -3.58 8.32
CA ASP A 109 11.68 -4.06 8.06
C ASP A 109 11.99 -4.00 6.57
N TRP A 110 13.23 -3.66 6.21
CA TRP A 110 13.67 -3.55 4.82
C TRP A 110 15.17 -3.71 4.69
N THR A 111 15.60 -4.09 3.48
CA THR A 111 17.03 -4.16 3.16
C THR A 111 17.66 -2.77 3.15
N SER A 112 18.51 -2.49 4.14
CA SER A 112 19.27 -1.23 4.23
C SER A 112 20.58 -1.24 3.44
N ASN A 113 21.17 -2.42 3.19
CA ASN A 113 22.44 -2.57 2.49
C ASN A 113 22.27 -2.44 0.96
N PRO A 114 22.89 -1.43 0.30
CA PRO A 114 22.80 -1.25 -1.15
C PRO A 114 23.44 -2.41 -1.94
N PHE A 115 24.40 -3.13 -1.37
CA PHE A 115 25.08 -4.27 -2.04
C PHE A 115 24.45 -5.64 -1.75
N ALA A 116 23.36 -5.69 -0.96
CA ALA A 116 22.64 -6.95 -0.73
C ALA A 116 22.13 -7.51 -2.06
N ARG A 117 22.36 -8.82 -2.28
CA ARG A 117 21.98 -9.56 -3.50
C ARG A 117 20.48 -9.63 -3.72
N SER A 118 19.70 -9.65 -2.64
CA SER A 118 18.24 -9.60 -2.66
C SER A 118 17.77 -8.35 -1.93
N LYS A 119 16.70 -7.72 -2.42
CA LYS A 119 16.04 -6.60 -1.75
C LYS A 119 14.69 -7.05 -1.22
N TYR A 120 14.36 -6.63 -0.01
CA TYR A 120 13.06 -6.88 0.56
C TYR A 120 12.52 -5.67 1.34
N ILE A 121 11.20 -5.65 1.47
CA ILE A 121 10.42 -4.80 2.37
C ILE A 121 9.37 -5.70 3.01
N LYS A 122 9.23 -5.65 4.33
CA LYS A 122 8.24 -6.36 5.11
C LYS A 122 7.43 -5.36 5.93
N GLY A 123 6.20 -5.74 6.23
CA GLY A 123 5.34 -4.92 7.04
C GLY A 123 3.93 -5.45 7.11
N LYS A 124 2.96 -4.55 7.24
CA LYS A 124 1.54 -4.87 7.29
C LYS A 124 0.77 -4.10 6.22
N LEU A 125 -0.14 -4.80 5.55
CA LEU A 125 -1.19 -4.21 4.75
C LEU A 125 -2.36 -3.94 5.67
N LEU A 126 -2.81 -2.69 5.71
CA LEU A 126 -4.00 -2.33 6.44
C LEU A 126 -5.10 -2.02 5.42
N TYR A 127 -6.24 -2.67 5.59
CA TYR A 127 -7.26 -2.76 4.55
C TYR A 127 -8.67 -2.95 5.12
N GLN A 128 -9.67 -2.82 4.26
CA GLN A 128 -11.05 -3.25 4.51
C GLN A 128 -11.39 -4.42 3.58
N ARG A 129 -12.24 -5.35 4.03
CA ARG A 129 -12.80 -6.41 3.18
C ARG A 129 -13.95 -5.89 2.32
N ASP A 130 -14.74 -5.00 2.91
CA ASP A 130 -15.80 -4.24 2.26
C ASP A 130 -15.57 -2.75 2.56
N PRO A 131 -15.43 -1.88 1.54
CA PRO A 131 -15.17 -0.46 1.73
C PRO A 131 -16.34 0.30 2.38
N THR A 132 -17.53 -0.29 2.43
CA THR A 132 -18.72 0.28 3.07
C THR A 132 -18.78 0.02 4.58
N GLU A 133 -17.99 -0.93 5.09
CA GLU A 133 -17.96 -1.27 6.51
C GLU A 133 -16.88 -0.48 7.27
N SER A 134 -17.17 0.03 8.46
CA SER A 134 -16.16 0.65 9.35
C SER A 134 -15.28 -0.37 10.08
N ARG A 135 -14.91 -1.46 9.42
CA ARG A 135 -14.08 -2.54 9.97
C ARG A 135 -12.78 -2.64 9.20
N PHE A 136 -11.67 -2.58 9.92
CA PHE A 136 -10.34 -2.55 9.36
C PHE A 136 -9.57 -3.78 9.81
N PHE A 137 -8.66 -4.23 8.96
CA PHE A 137 -7.84 -5.40 9.20
C PHE A 137 -6.39 -5.07 8.88
N ALA A 138 -5.47 -5.73 9.58
CA ALA A 138 -4.05 -5.73 9.28
C ALA A 138 -3.62 -7.16 8.96
N ARG A 139 -2.80 -7.34 7.92
CA ARG A 139 -2.18 -8.62 7.59
C ARG A 139 -0.73 -8.41 7.20
N PRO A 140 0.21 -9.28 7.60
CA PRO A 140 1.59 -9.15 7.16
C PRO A 140 1.72 -9.23 5.64
N TYR A 141 2.76 -8.60 5.10
CA TYR A 141 3.18 -8.80 3.71
C TYR A 141 4.71 -8.87 3.64
N ALA A 142 5.21 -9.44 2.54
CA ALA A 142 6.59 -9.33 2.15
C ALA A 142 6.68 -8.98 0.66
N TYR A 143 7.43 -7.94 0.34
CA TYR A 143 7.84 -7.58 -1.00
C TYR A 143 9.31 -7.96 -1.17
N ARG A 144 9.61 -8.93 -2.03
CA ARG A 144 10.98 -9.42 -2.25
C ARG A 144 11.27 -9.50 -3.75
N ASP A 145 12.35 -8.86 -4.17
CA ASP A 145 12.85 -8.91 -5.56
C ASP A 145 11.76 -8.66 -6.62
N GLY A 146 10.88 -7.68 -6.36
CA GLY A 146 9.80 -7.30 -7.26
C GLY A 146 8.47 -8.00 -7.02
N VAL A 147 8.42 -8.99 -6.13
CA VAL A 147 7.24 -9.82 -5.86
C VAL A 147 6.63 -9.49 -4.50
N LEU A 148 5.41 -8.98 -4.49
CA LEU A 148 4.55 -8.88 -3.32
C LEU A 148 3.93 -10.24 -3.00
N SER A 149 3.99 -10.62 -1.73
CA SER A 149 3.35 -11.79 -1.18
C SER A 149 2.57 -11.42 0.07
N ILE A 150 1.39 -12.01 0.19
CA ILE A 150 0.52 -11.93 1.37
C ILE A 150 0.32 -13.37 1.82
N PRO A 151 0.85 -13.80 2.98
CA PRO A 151 0.69 -15.17 3.44
C PRO A 151 -0.80 -15.47 3.65
N PRO A 152 -1.27 -16.67 3.25
CA PRO A 152 -2.62 -17.12 3.57
C PRO A 152 -2.73 -17.46 5.06
N GLY A 153 -3.96 -17.51 5.58
CA GLY A 153 -4.23 -17.84 6.98
C GLY A 153 -5.05 -16.75 7.67
N ALA A 154 -6.17 -17.15 8.27
CA ALA A 154 -7.04 -16.22 9.01
C ALA A 154 -6.39 -15.78 10.32
N GLU A 155 -5.53 -16.61 10.90
CA GLU A 155 -4.77 -16.36 12.13
C GLU A 155 -3.72 -15.26 12.00
N LEU A 156 -3.30 -14.96 10.77
CA LEU A 156 -2.36 -13.87 10.48
C LEU A 156 -3.07 -12.52 10.29
N GLU A 157 -4.39 -12.51 10.30
CA GLU A 157 -5.19 -11.31 10.18
C GLU A 157 -5.60 -10.80 11.56
N GLN A 158 -5.43 -9.50 11.76
CA GLN A 158 -5.81 -8.81 12.98
C GLN A 158 -6.87 -7.75 12.66
N GLU A 159 -8.04 -7.83 13.30
CA GLU A 159 -9.00 -6.72 13.29
C GLU A 159 -8.40 -5.54 14.06
N ILE A 160 -8.45 -4.34 13.47
CA ILE A 160 -7.94 -3.11 14.05
C ILE A 160 -9.11 -2.13 14.25
N HIS A 161 -9.25 -1.65 15.47
CA HIS A 161 -10.35 -0.74 15.85
C HIS A 161 -10.00 0.74 15.70
N SER A 162 -8.82 1.03 15.15
CA SER A 162 -8.34 2.38 14.89
C SER A 162 -7.84 2.45 13.45
N LEU A 163 -8.28 3.50 12.74
CA LEU A 163 -7.78 3.89 11.41
C LEU A 163 -6.28 4.17 11.41
N MET A 164 -5.77 4.55 12.58
CA MET A 164 -4.37 4.85 12.79
C MET A 164 -3.76 3.69 13.55
N PRO A 165 -2.61 3.16 13.10
CA PRO A 165 -1.94 2.05 13.77
C PRO A 165 -1.84 2.32 15.27
N PRO A 166 -2.53 1.56 16.14
CA PRO A 166 -2.21 1.63 17.55
C PRO A 166 -0.77 1.16 17.74
N ASN A 167 -0.14 1.51 18.87
CA ASN A 167 1.23 1.09 19.23
C ASN A 167 1.51 -0.43 19.08
N SER A 168 0.45 -1.24 18.96
CA SER A 168 0.50 -2.69 18.71
C SER A 168 0.90 -3.09 17.29
N ILE A 169 0.80 -2.21 16.28
CA ILE A 169 1.17 -2.58 14.91
C ILE A 169 2.69 -2.71 14.75
N GLY A 170 3.50 -1.94 15.49
CA GLY A 170 4.97 -2.00 15.41
C GLY A 170 5.63 -3.22 16.06
N LYS A 171 4.86 -4.22 16.50
CA LYS A 171 5.41 -5.46 17.03
C LYS A 171 4.94 -6.60 16.11
N TRP A 172 5.88 -7.46 15.70
CA TRP A 172 5.64 -8.70 14.95
C TRP A 172 5.39 -8.54 13.44
N CYS A 173 6.46 -8.30 12.68
CA CYS A 173 6.55 -8.86 11.33
C CYS A 173 6.81 -10.38 11.41
N LEU A 174 6.44 -11.11 10.36
CA LEU A 174 6.70 -12.54 10.22
C LEU A 174 8.16 -12.83 10.60
N ALA A 175 8.36 -13.69 11.62
CA ALA A 175 9.67 -14.28 11.86
C ALA A 175 9.99 -15.16 10.65
N ASP A 176 11.18 -15.00 10.08
CA ASP A 176 11.67 -15.85 8.99
C ASP A 176 11.76 -17.32 9.42
#